data_AF-A0A932JNR4-F1
#
_entry.id   AF-A0A932JNR4-F1
#
_cell.length_a   1.000
_cell.length_b   1.000
_cell.length_c   1.000
_cell.angle_alpha   90.00
_cell.angle_beta   90.00
_cell.angle_gamma   90.00
#
_symmetry.space_group_name_H-M   'P 1'
#
loop_
_entity.id
_entity.type
_entity.pdbx_description
1 polymer ?
#
loop_
_entity_poly.entity_id
_entity_poly.type
_entity_poly.pdbx_seq_one_letter_code
_entity_poly.pdbx_strand_id
1 'polypeptide(L)'
;MRTRLAALASLLWALHYCAHCRGWAGWALDLGVVVAASLLWLGRSRAEFLLGSAGLIFAAAIRPWAGAGFVWVNAGYVLAAVYAAPRVAQALSRTRPARSLPRPAAIAGAVAVFAALAHEARPAWLMARPDLRRAALDGLAPTFPVKDPKTLTPAAARLRRHVVALAREIGERSVYSPKAQEKTKDYLVARLREAGLDPEVVDFMPERPFDFARTVPFRNVEAVFAAAPGAPKGAWVVGAHYDTAPGTPGADDNASGTAVLLEIAARLKDAPRGREVRVVFFAAEEPPSFGTRDMGSLRYARSLRARGVALHGLVNLEMLGYYNPKPGSQLFPPFLRPFYPDRGEFLGAVSNLRSLGLLRELKAAWPAGSPVPLESVVLPFVFSTVALSDQLNFWGQGDRAVMLSDTSFFRNSRYHQGDDVPDTLDYEKMAAAVEGVVSVLSPRK
;
A
#
# COMPACT_ATOMS: atom_id res chain seq x y z
N MET A 1 -25.44 36.14 -8.57
CA MET A 1 -25.31 35.98 -7.11
C MET A 1 -25.07 34.52 -6.69
N ARG A 2 -25.87 33.56 -7.18
CA ARG A 2 -25.78 32.12 -6.84
C ARG A 2 -24.46 31.44 -7.22
N THR A 3 -23.86 31.78 -8.36
CA THR A 3 -22.53 31.29 -8.79
C THR A 3 -21.38 31.88 -7.99
N ARG A 4 -21.49 33.14 -7.54
CA ARG A 4 -20.49 33.79 -6.67
C ARG A 4 -20.49 33.19 -5.25
N LEU A 5 -21.65 32.75 -4.77
CA LEU A 5 -21.80 32.07 -3.47
C LEU A 5 -21.33 30.61 -3.51
N ALA A 6 -21.55 29.89 -4.61
CA ALA A 6 -20.98 28.54 -4.80
C ALA A 6 -19.46 28.58 -4.92
N ALA A 7 -18.91 29.61 -5.57
CA ALA A 7 -17.47 29.86 -5.62
C ALA A 7 -16.90 30.22 -4.24
N LEU A 8 -17.62 31.03 -3.45
CA LEU A 8 -17.23 31.36 -2.08
C LEU A 8 -17.29 30.13 -1.16
N ALA A 9 -18.30 29.27 -1.28
CA ALA A 9 -18.40 28.01 -0.53
C ALA A 9 -17.29 27.03 -0.90
N SER A 10 -16.91 26.96 -2.18
CA SER A 10 -15.80 26.13 -2.65
C SER A 10 -14.44 26.68 -2.20
N LEU A 11 -14.28 28.01 -2.15
CA LEU A 11 -13.09 28.69 -1.63
C LEU A 11 -12.96 28.50 -0.12
N LEU A 12 -14.06 28.60 0.63
CA LEU A 12 -14.10 28.34 2.07
C LEU A 12 -13.87 26.85 2.39
N TRP A 13 -14.34 25.95 1.52
CA TRP A 13 -14.07 24.51 1.63
C TRP A 13 -12.60 24.18 1.32
N ALA A 14 -11.99 24.85 0.32
CA ALA A 14 -10.57 24.72 0.04
C ALA A 14 -9.69 25.31 1.16
N LEU A 15 -10.09 26.44 1.76
CA LEU A 15 -9.44 27.03 2.94
C LEU A 15 -9.60 26.15 4.19
N HIS A 16 -10.76 25.52 4.36
CA HIS A 16 -11.01 24.51 5.39
C HIS A 16 -10.11 23.28 5.22
N TYR A 17 -9.95 22.77 3.99
CA TYR A 17 -9.04 21.66 3.67
C TYR A 17 -7.57 22.02 3.92
N CYS A 18 -7.16 23.24 3.57
CA CYS A 18 -5.83 23.76 3.88
C CYS A 18 -5.59 23.99 5.38
N ALA A 19 -6.65 24.28 6.16
CA ALA A 19 -6.58 24.45 7.61
C ALA A 19 -6.66 23.13 8.40
N HIS A 20 -7.12 22.03 7.78
CA HIS A 20 -7.36 20.72 8.42
C HIS A 20 -6.09 19.90 8.73
N CYS A 21 -4.91 20.54 8.67
CA CYS A 21 -3.65 19.95 9.11
C CYS A 21 -3.45 19.94 10.63
N ARG A 22 -4.40 20.36 11.48
CA ARG A 22 -4.21 20.37 12.95
C ARG A 22 -5.51 20.18 13.75
N GLY A 23 -5.60 19.04 14.45
CA GLY A 23 -6.13 18.95 15.81
C GLY A 23 -7.63 19.14 16.10
N TRP A 24 -8.04 18.62 17.26
CA TRP A 24 -9.39 18.26 17.74
C TRP A 24 -10.38 19.40 18.09
N ALA A 25 -10.34 20.55 17.40
CA ALA A 25 -11.26 21.68 17.70
C ALA A 25 -12.37 21.89 16.64
N GLY A 26 -12.74 20.86 15.88
CA GLY A 26 -13.67 20.95 14.73
C GLY A 26 -15.17 20.95 15.05
N TRP A 27 -15.58 20.50 16.24
CA TRP A 27 -16.98 20.14 16.50
C TRP A 27 -17.97 21.32 16.49
N ALA A 28 -17.58 22.50 16.99
CA ALA A 28 -18.50 23.65 17.07
C ALA A 28 -18.70 24.34 15.71
N LEU A 29 -17.69 24.32 14.85
CA LEU A 29 -17.75 24.95 13.53
C LEU A 29 -18.43 24.07 12.50
N ASP A 30 -18.22 22.74 12.54
CA ASP A 30 -18.93 21.79 11.68
C ASP A 30 -20.44 21.81 11.96
N LEU A 31 -20.83 21.91 13.24
CA LEU A 31 -22.23 22.08 13.63
C LEU A 31 -22.79 23.42 13.14
N GLY A 32 -22.03 24.51 13.25
CA GLY A 32 -22.42 25.82 12.74
C GLY A 32 -22.60 25.87 11.21
N VAL A 33 -21.71 25.20 10.47
CA VAL A 33 -21.75 25.11 8.99
C VAL A 33 -22.91 24.22 8.53
N VAL A 34 -23.16 23.10 9.21
CA VAL A 34 -24.32 22.24 8.94
C VAL A 34 -25.62 22.98 9.24
N VAL A 35 -25.72 23.72 10.35
CA VAL A 35 -26.91 24.51 10.70
C VAL A 35 -27.12 25.65 9.70
N ALA A 36 -26.08 26.37 9.30
CA ALA A 36 -26.18 27.45 8.31
C ALA A 36 -26.55 26.93 6.91
N ALA A 37 -25.97 25.80 6.47
CA ALA A 37 -26.33 25.12 5.23
C ALA A 37 -27.77 24.58 5.25
N SER A 38 -28.23 24.13 6.44
CA SER A 38 -29.61 23.66 6.66
C SER A 38 -30.63 24.81 6.63
N LEU A 39 -30.28 25.98 7.16
CA LEU A 39 -31.15 27.17 7.16
C LEU A 39 -31.24 27.83 5.78
N LEU A 40 -30.15 27.81 5.01
CA LEU A 40 -30.10 28.37 3.65
C LEU A 40 -30.77 27.47 2.58
N TRP A 41 -31.06 26.21 2.91
CA TRP A 41 -31.69 25.25 2.00
C TRP A 41 -33.10 24.82 2.45
N LEU A 42 -33.86 25.73 3.07
CA LEU A 42 -35.27 25.49 3.38
C LEU A 42 -36.14 25.67 2.13
N GLY A 43 -36.26 24.59 1.38
CA GLY A 43 -37.09 24.49 0.19
C GLY A 43 -37.58 23.09 -0.15
N ARG A 44 -37.89 22.22 0.85
CA ARG A 44 -38.99 21.20 0.90
C ARG A 44 -38.70 20.01 1.85
N SER A 45 -39.80 19.48 2.43
CA SER A 45 -40.02 18.30 3.30
C SER A 45 -39.04 18.03 4.46
N ARG A 46 -39.40 18.59 5.64
CA ARG A 46 -38.67 18.51 6.92
C ARG A 46 -38.35 17.10 7.47
N ALA A 47 -39.04 16.04 7.02
CA ALA A 47 -38.82 14.69 7.54
C ALA A 47 -37.64 13.94 6.88
N GLU A 48 -37.37 14.20 5.60
CA GLU A 48 -36.36 13.47 4.83
C GLU A 48 -34.93 13.92 5.17
N PHE A 49 -34.76 15.20 5.51
CA PHE A 49 -33.49 15.75 5.98
C PHE A 49 -33.17 15.34 7.42
N LEU A 50 -34.15 15.33 8.33
CA LEU A 50 -33.93 14.93 9.72
C LEU A 50 -33.52 13.45 9.83
N LEU A 51 -34.11 12.55 9.02
CA LEU A 51 -33.75 11.13 9.01
C LEU A 51 -32.40 10.86 8.31
N GLY A 52 -32.11 11.55 7.20
CA GLY A 52 -30.81 11.43 6.52
C GLY A 52 -29.65 11.99 7.36
N SER A 53 -29.87 13.13 8.00
CA SER A 53 -28.90 13.77 8.89
C SER A 53 -28.75 13.00 10.21
N ALA A 54 -29.83 12.47 10.78
CA ALA A 54 -29.73 11.57 11.93
C ALA A 54 -28.97 10.29 11.58
N GLY A 55 -29.17 9.69 10.40
CA GLY A 55 -28.42 8.51 9.94
C GLY A 55 -26.92 8.78 9.74
N LEU A 56 -26.56 9.95 9.20
CA LEU A 56 -25.16 10.38 9.06
C LEU A 56 -24.51 10.72 10.41
N ILE A 57 -25.25 11.38 11.32
CA ILE A 57 -24.79 11.67 12.68
C ILE A 57 -24.64 10.38 13.48
N PHE A 58 -25.54 9.40 13.33
CA PHE A 58 -25.45 8.09 13.99
C PHE A 58 -24.29 7.24 13.41
N ALA A 59 -24.04 7.33 12.10
CA ALA A 59 -22.89 6.68 11.46
C ALA A 59 -21.54 7.33 11.85
N ALA A 60 -21.52 8.64 12.09
CA ALA A 60 -20.35 9.37 12.53
C ALA A 60 -20.10 9.26 14.06
N ALA A 61 -21.15 9.07 14.86
CA ALA A 61 -21.06 8.97 16.33
C ALA A 61 -20.64 7.58 16.84
N ILE A 62 -20.62 6.55 16.00
CA ILE A 62 -20.24 5.20 16.40
C ILE A 62 -18.80 4.88 15.96
N ARG A 63 -17.86 5.08 16.89
CA ARG A 63 -16.67 4.22 17.06
C ARG A 63 -16.43 3.99 18.56
N PRO A 64 -16.15 2.76 19.03
CA PRO A 64 -16.52 1.43 18.55
C PRO A 64 -17.42 0.72 19.58
N TRP A 65 -18.57 0.20 19.18
CA TRP A 65 -19.26 -0.84 19.95
C TRP A 65 -19.33 -2.11 19.11
N ALA A 66 -18.87 -3.20 19.72
CA ALA A 66 -18.71 -4.53 19.15
C ALA A 66 -19.93 -5.00 18.33
N GLY A 67 -19.67 -5.59 17.16
CA GLY A 67 -20.62 -6.41 16.39
C GLY A 67 -21.78 -5.70 15.67
N ALA A 68 -22.44 -4.72 16.31
CA ALA A 68 -23.70 -4.16 15.81
C ALA A 68 -23.53 -3.12 14.69
N GLY A 69 -22.40 -2.41 14.62
CA GLY A 69 -22.18 -1.33 13.65
C GLY A 69 -22.24 -1.77 12.17
N PHE A 70 -21.85 -3.01 11.87
CA PHE A 70 -21.96 -3.57 10.51
C PHE A 70 -23.41 -3.86 10.12
N VAL A 71 -24.22 -4.34 11.06
CA VAL A 71 -25.66 -4.56 10.84
C VAL A 71 -26.36 -3.23 10.60
N TRP A 72 -25.98 -2.16 11.31
CA TRP A 72 -26.61 -0.84 11.17
C TRP A 72 -26.15 -0.04 9.95
N VAL A 73 -24.87 -0.13 9.55
CA VAL A 73 -24.39 0.48 8.30
C VAL A 73 -24.96 -0.26 7.09
N ASN A 74 -24.99 -1.61 7.11
CA ASN A 74 -25.67 -2.36 6.06
C ASN A 74 -27.18 -2.17 6.10
N ALA A 75 -27.81 -2.07 7.27
CA ALA A 75 -29.23 -1.70 7.37
C ALA A 75 -29.46 -0.28 6.85
N GLY A 76 -28.52 0.66 7.04
CA GLY A 76 -28.55 2.00 6.48
C GLY A 76 -28.42 1.99 4.95
N TYR A 77 -27.51 1.20 4.38
CA TYR A 77 -27.39 1.01 2.93
C TYR A 77 -28.57 0.25 2.34
N VAL A 78 -29.12 -0.75 3.05
CA VAL A 78 -30.32 -1.50 2.66
C VAL A 78 -31.58 -0.64 2.78
N LEU A 79 -31.72 0.18 3.82
CA LEU A 79 -32.82 1.14 3.96
C LEU A 79 -32.70 2.25 2.91
N ALA A 80 -31.50 2.78 2.66
CA ALA A 80 -31.25 3.73 1.57
C ALA A 80 -31.54 3.08 0.21
N ALA A 81 -31.19 1.82 0.01
CA ALA A 81 -31.49 1.05 -1.20
C ALA A 81 -32.99 0.78 -1.35
N VAL A 82 -33.70 0.37 -0.29
CA VAL A 82 -35.16 0.15 -0.27
C VAL A 82 -35.91 1.46 -0.48
N TYR A 83 -35.39 2.58 0.05
CA TYR A 83 -35.99 3.91 -0.11
C TYR A 83 -35.65 4.57 -1.45
N ALA A 84 -34.47 4.30 -2.01
CA ALA A 84 -34.05 4.77 -3.34
C ALA A 84 -34.55 3.86 -4.47
N ALA A 85 -34.83 2.58 -4.20
CA ALA A 85 -35.28 1.59 -5.18
C ALA A 85 -36.53 2.01 -5.95
N PRO A 86 -37.58 2.61 -5.36
CA PRO A 86 -38.72 3.13 -6.11
C PRO A 86 -38.33 4.24 -7.10
N ARG A 87 -37.38 5.12 -6.73
CA ARG A 87 -36.91 6.23 -7.57
C ARG A 87 -35.96 5.75 -8.67
N VAL A 88 -35.09 4.78 -8.37
CA VAL A 88 -34.21 4.12 -9.34
C VAL A 88 -35.03 3.27 -10.31
N ALA A 89 -36.02 2.51 -9.83
CA ALA A 89 -36.96 1.76 -10.68
C ALA A 89 -37.77 2.69 -11.60
N GLN A 90 -38.19 3.85 -11.11
CA GLN A 90 -38.87 4.88 -11.91
C GLN A 90 -37.95 5.56 -12.93
N ALA A 91 -36.67 5.72 -12.63
CA ALA A 91 -35.67 6.22 -13.57
C ALA A 91 -35.32 5.18 -14.64
N LEU A 92 -35.18 3.90 -14.26
CA LEU A 92 -34.91 2.79 -15.17
C LEU A 92 -36.10 2.47 -16.07
N SER A 93 -37.35 2.58 -15.59
CA SER A 93 -38.56 2.41 -16.43
C SER A 93 -38.68 3.43 -17.57
N ARG A 94 -37.85 4.49 -17.56
CA ARG A 94 -37.74 5.48 -18.66
C ARG A 94 -36.73 5.08 -19.73
N THR A 95 -35.87 4.09 -19.47
CA THR A 95 -34.92 3.53 -20.44
C THR A 95 -35.59 2.42 -21.27
N ARG A 96 -35.32 2.36 -22.58
CA ARG A 96 -36.02 1.46 -23.52
C ARG A 96 -36.01 -0.04 -23.18
N PRO A 97 -34.98 -0.65 -22.55
CA PRO A 97 -34.99 -2.10 -22.26
C PRO A 97 -35.84 -2.50 -21.04
N ALA A 98 -36.22 -1.57 -20.15
CA ALA A 98 -36.74 -1.89 -18.82
C ALA A 98 -38.26 -1.61 -18.64
N ARG A 99 -38.98 -1.31 -19.72
CA ARG A 99 -40.43 -0.97 -19.67
C ARG A 99 -41.36 -2.16 -19.34
N SER A 100 -40.88 -3.40 -19.43
CA SER A 100 -41.70 -4.61 -19.26
C SER A 100 -41.59 -5.28 -17.89
N LEU A 101 -40.73 -4.80 -16.98
CA LEU A 101 -40.53 -5.43 -15.67
C LEU A 101 -41.53 -4.92 -14.62
N PRO A 102 -42.28 -5.80 -13.93
CA PRO A 102 -43.14 -5.43 -12.82
C PRO A 102 -42.34 -4.71 -11.71
N ARG A 103 -42.89 -3.66 -11.11
CA ARG A 103 -42.25 -2.89 -10.02
C ARG A 103 -41.63 -3.76 -8.91
N PRO A 104 -42.25 -4.86 -8.44
CA PRO A 104 -41.64 -5.75 -7.45
C PRO A 104 -40.34 -6.41 -7.96
N ALA A 105 -40.27 -6.77 -9.23
CA ALA A 105 -39.08 -7.34 -9.86
C ALA A 105 -37.94 -6.30 -10.00
N ALA A 106 -38.28 -5.03 -10.27
CA ALA A 106 -37.31 -3.95 -10.30
C ALA A 106 -36.72 -3.64 -8.89
N ILE A 107 -37.55 -3.72 -7.85
CA ILE A 107 -37.12 -3.56 -6.45
C ILE A 107 -36.24 -4.75 -6.02
N ALA A 108 -36.65 -5.98 -6.33
CA ALA A 108 -35.83 -7.18 -6.06
C ALA A 108 -34.48 -7.11 -6.80
N GLY A 109 -34.46 -6.64 -8.05
CA GLY A 109 -33.24 -6.42 -8.82
C GLY A 109 -32.33 -5.36 -8.17
N ALA A 110 -32.89 -4.24 -7.70
CA ALA A 110 -32.12 -3.22 -6.99
C ALA A 110 -31.55 -3.74 -5.67
N VAL A 111 -32.34 -4.47 -4.86
CA VAL A 111 -31.87 -5.10 -3.62
C VAL A 111 -30.77 -6.11 -3.89
N ALA A 112 -30.89 -6.93 -4.95
CA ALA A 112 -29.86 -7.88 -5.35
C ALA A 112 -28.55 -7.17 -5.76
N VAL A 113 -28.63 -6.05 -6.48
CA VAL A 113 -27.46 -5.23 -6.84
C VAL A 113 -26.80 -4.64 -5.59
N PHE A 114 -27.57 -4.12 -4.63
CA PHE A 114 -27.02 -3.58 -3.40
C PHE A 114 -26.45 -4.67 -2.47
N ALA A 115 -27.07 -5.83 -2.39
CA ALA A 115 -26.54 -6.98 -1.67
C ALA A 115 -25.24 -7.49 -2.32
N ALA A 116 -25.16 -7.50 -3.66
CA ALA A 116 -23.93 -7.77 -4.39
C ALA A 116 -22.87 -6.72 -4.06
N LEU A 117 -23.17 -5.42 -4.12
CA LEU A 117 -22.23 -4.35 -3.75
C LEU A 117 -21.77 -4.42 -2.29
N ALA A 118 -22.63 -4.81 -1.36
CA ALA A 118 -22.26 -5.04 0.05
C ALA A 118 -21.39 -6.29 0.22
N HIS A 119 -21.64 -7.35 -0.55
CA HIS A 119 -20.74 -8.50 -0.66
C HIS A 119 -19.38 -8.12 -1.29
N GLU A 120 -19.38 -7.23 -2.28
CA GLU A 120 -18.16 -6.64 -2.88
C GLU A 120 -17.38 -5.76 -1.90
N ALA A 121 -18.04 -5.18 -0.89
CA ALA A 121 -17.40 -4.38 0.16
C ALA A 121 -16.72 -5.24 1.24
N ARG A 122 -16.96 -6.56 1.28
CA ARG A 122 -16.39 -7.48 2.29
C ARG A 122 -14.85 -7.42 2.36
N PRO A 123 -14.07 -7.43 1.27
CA PRO A 123 -12.63 -7.22 1.34
C PRO A 123 -12.24 -5.85 1.90
N ALA A 124 -12.92 -4.76 1.53
CA ALA A 124 -12.69 -3.45 2.13
C ALA A 124 -13.00 -3.40 3.63
N TRP A 125 -14.03 -4.15 4.04
CA TRP A 125 -14.39 -4.32 5.44
C TRP A 125 -13.40 -5.20 6.22
N LEU A 126 -12.90 -6.29 5.63
CA LEU A 126 -11.82 -7.12 6.18
C LEU A 126 -10.51 -6.30 6.28
N MET A 127 -10.22 -5.43 5.31
CA MET A 127 -9.08 -4.50 5.38
C MET A 127 -9.19 -3.55 6.59
N ALA A 128 -10.39 -3.12 6.96
CA ALA A 128 -10.65 -2.31 8.16
C ALA A 128 -10.77 -3.13 9.47
N ARG A 129 -10.71 -4.46 9.39
CA ARG A 129 -10.88 -5.41 10.50
C ARG A 129 -9.78 -6.48 10.48
N PRO A 130 -8.56 -6.14 10.93
CA PRO A 130 -7.40 -7.04 10.90
C PRO A 130 -7.67 -8.40 11.56
N ASP A 131 -8.47 -8.42 12.63
CA ASP A 131 -8.92 -9.61 13.35
C ASP A 131 -9.70 -10.59 12.45
N LEU A 132 -10.70 -10.07 11.73
CA LEU A 132 -11.54 -10.87 10.84
C LEU A 132 -10.82 -11.26 9.56
N ARG A 133 -9.94 -10.39 9.05
CA ARG A 133 -9.07 -10.70 7.92
C ARG A 133 -8.12 -11.84 8.25
N ARG A 134 -7.47 -11.77 9.42
CA ARG A 134 -6.59 -12.83 9.90
C ARG A 134 -7.36 -14.15 10.03
N ALA A 135 -8.51 -14.15 10.70
CA ALA A 135 -9.34 -15.35 10.82
C ALA A 135 -9.76 -15.92 9.45
N ALA A 136 -10.08 -15.06 8.49
CA ALA A 136 -10.40 -15.48 7.12
C ALA A 136 -9.19 -16.10 6.41
N LEU A 137 -8.00 -15.50 6.54
CA LEU A 137 -6.77 -16.01 5.93
C LEU A 137 -6.25 -17.28 6.60
N ASP A 138 -6.32 -17.37 7.93
CA ASP A 138 -5.94 -18.56 8.70
C ASP A 138 -6.88 -19.73 8.40
N GLY A 139 -8.18 -19.46 8.18
CA GLY A 139 -9.18 -20.43 7.75
C GLY A 139 -8.94 -21.00 6.35
N LEU A 140 -8.18 -20.33 5.49
CA LEU A 140 -7.74 -20.84 4.18
C LEU A 140 -6.58 -21.85 4.29
N ALA A 141 -6.17 -22.16 5.53
CA ALA A 141 -5.12 -23.07 5.93
C ALA A 141 -3.69 -22.62 5.51
N PRO A 142 -2.81 -22.29 6.47
CA PRO A 142 -1.44 -21.87 6.22
C PRO A 142 -0.53 -23.08 5.93
N THR A 143 -0.51 -23.60 4.71
CA THR A 143 0.65 -24.41 4.30
C THR A 143 1.59 -23.53 3.50
N PHE A 144 2.56 -22.98 4.21
CA PHE A 144 3.77 -22.44 3.61
C PHE A 144 4.71 -23.61 3.39
N PRO A 145 5.08 -23.95 2.15
CA PRO A 145 6.18 -24.87 1.92
C PRO A 145 7.49 -24.14 2.29
N VAL A 146 7.75 -23.98 3.58
CA VAL A 146 9.04 -23.48 4.06
C VAL A 146 10.00 -24.65 3.95
N LYS A 147 10.93 -24.55 2.99
CA LYS A 147 11.99 -25.55 2.86
C LYS A 147 12.82 -25.57 4.14
N ASP A 148 13.27 -26.75 4.53
CA ASP A 148 14.24 -26.88 5.63
C ASP A 148 15.42 -25.95 5.34
N PRO A 149 15.79 -25.05 6.27
CA PRO A 149 16.94 -24.16 6.12
C PRO A 149 18.23 -24.85 5.67
N LYS A 150 18.42 -26.13 5.99
CA LYS A 150 19.58 -26.95 5.58
C LYS A 150 19.58 -27.32 4.08
N THR A 151 18.43 -27.22 3.43
CA THR A 151 18.22 -27.59 2.02
C THR A 151 18.15 -26.39 1.08
N LEU A 152 18.26 -25.16 1.62
CA LEU A 152 18.22 -23.94 0.83
C LEU A 152 19.42 -23.84 -0.12
N THR A 153 19.18 -23.32 -1.32
CA THR A 153 20.26 -22.90 -2.20
C THR A 153 21.15 -21.86 -1.52
N PRO A 154 22.43 -21.68 -1.93
CA PRO A 154 23.30 -20.67 -1.33
C PRO A 154 22.72 -19.25 -1.36
N ALA A 155 21.99 -18.89 -2.43
CA ALA A 155 21.32 -17.59 -2.54
C ALA A 155 20.17 -17.45 -1.53
N ALA A 156 19.27 -18.45 -1.47
CA ALA A 156 18.19 -18.49 -0.49
C ALA A 156 18.71 -18.49 0.96
N ALA A 157 19.82 -19.19 1.23
CA ALA A 157 20.46 -19.21 2.53
C ALA A 157 21.05 -17.84 2.93
N ARG A 158 21.56 -17.04 1.98
CA ARG A 158 22.00 -15.65 2.25
C ARG A 158 20.82 -14.76 2.62
N LEU A 159 19.75 -14.81 1.83
CA LEU A 159 18.50 -14.09 2.12
C LEU A 159 17.95 -14.44 3.50
N ARG A 160 17.91 -15.73 3.86
CA ARG A 160 17.48 -16.15 5.20
C ARG A 160 18.35 -15.58 6.31
N ARG A 161 19.68 -15.50 6.13
CA ARG A 161 20.55 -14.87 7.13
C ARG A 161 20.24 -13.39 7.30
N HIS A 162 19.94 -12.66 6.22
CA HIS A 162 19.52 -11.26 6.32
C HIS A 162 18.20 -11.11 7.08
N VAL A 163 17.18 -11.89 6.74
CA VAL A 163 15.89 -11.83 7.42
C VAL A 163 15.99 -12.22 8.90
N VAL A 164 16.79 -13.25 9.24
CA VAL A 164 17.03 -13.63 10.64
C VAL A 164 17.73 -12.51 11.41
N ALA A 165 18.78 -11.90 10.85
CA ALA A 165 19.48 -10.81 11.51
C ALA A 165 18.55 -9.60 11.76
N LEU A 166 17.74 -9.24 10.77
CA LEU A 166 16.82 -8.10 10.86
C LEU A 166 15.64 -8.40 11.82
N ALA A 167 14.88 -9.46 11.55
CA ALA A 167 13.60 -9.70 12.21
C ALA A 167 13.71 -10.49 13.51
N ARG A 168 14.75 -11.31 13.71
CA ARG A 168 14.92 -12.12 14.94
C ARG A 168 15.98 -11.58 15.87
N GLU A 169 17.15 -11.21 15.36
CA GLU A 169 18.26 -10.76 16.21
C GLU A 169 18.14 -9.29 16.60
N ILE A 170 17.82 -8.41 15.64
CA ILE A 170 17.49 -7.01 15.94
C ILE A 170 16.06 -6.89 16.47
N GLY A 171 15.11 -7.59 15.85
CA GLY A 171 13.70 -7.58 16.26
C GLY A 171 12.94 -6.39 15.69
N GLU A 172 12.06 -5.78 16.48
CA GLU A 172 11.29 -4.60 16.09
C GLU A 172 12.20 -3.42 15.69
N ARG A 173 11.92 -2.81 14.54
CA ARG A 173 12.68 -1.66 13.98
C ARG A 173 11.80 -0.43 13.76
N SER A 174 10.70 -0.33 14.51
CA SER A 174 9.74 0.78 14.43
C SER A 174 10.36 2.13 14.81
N VAL A 175 9.64 3.21 14.51
CA VAL A 175 10.07 4.58 14.87
C VAL A 175 10.25 4.79 16.39
N TYR A 176 9.61 3.94 17.21
CA TYR A 176 9.70 3.94 18.67
C TYR A 176 10.94 3.20 19.19
N SER A 177 11.70 2.55 18.30
CA SER A 177 12.90 1.79 18.62
C SER A 177 14.18 2.37 17.97
N PRO A 178 14.61 3.62 18.31
CA PRO A 178 15.76 4.26 17.66
C PRO A 178 17.07 3.45 17.72
N LYS A 179 17.30 2.71 18.82
CA LYS A 179 18.48 1.84 18.95
C LYS A 179 18.45 0.68 17.96
N ALA A 180 17.28 0.10 17.70
CA ALA A 180 17.13 -0.98 16.72
C ALA A 180 17.26 -0.45 15.30
N GLN A 181 16.75 0.74 15.02
CA GLN A 181 16.96 1.41 13.73
C GLN A 181 18.44 1.72 13.48
N GLU A 182 19.18 2.15 14.51
CA GLU A 182 20.62 2.37 14.43
C GLU A 182 21.37 1.06 14.11
N LYS A 183 21.08 -0.01 14.87
CA LYS A 183 21.64 -1.35 14.61
C LYS A 183 21.32 -1.85 13.20
N THR A 184 20.12 -1.56 12.70
CA THR A 184 19.72 -1.93 11.35
C THR A 184 20.51 -1.18 10.31
N LYS A 185 20.63 0.15 10.44
CA LYS A 185 21.48 0.96 9.57
C LYS A 185 22.94 0.48 9.59
N ASP A 186 23.50 0.16 10.76
CA ASP A 186 24.84 -0.41 10.87
C ASP A 186 24.98 -1.74 10.15
N TYR A 187 23.98 -2.62 10.31
CA TYR A 187 23.91 -3.89 9.62
C TYR A 187 23.90 -3.70 8.09
N LEU A 188 23.05 -2.81 7.57
CA LEU A 188 22.96 -2.51 6.15
C LEU A 188 24.29 -1.98 5.59
N VAL A 189 24.89 -0.99 6.27
CA VAL A 189 26.19 -0.43 5.88
C VAL A 189 27.28 -1.51 5.87
N ALA A 190 27.33 -2.35 6.90
CA ALA A 190 28.30 -3.44 6.98
C ALA A 190 28.14 -4.44 5.83
N ARG A 191 26.91 -4.89 5.53
CA ARG A 191 26.65 -5.83 4.43
C ARG A 191 26.98 -5.23 3.06
N LEU A 192 26.66 -3.97 2.82
CA LEU A 192 27.00 -3.28 1.57
C LEU A 192 28.52 -3.13 1.42
N ARG A 193 29.24 -2.79 2.49
CA ARG A 193 30.71 -2.72 2.49
C ARG A 193 31.38 -4.07 2.30
N GLU A 194 30.84 -5.13 2.88
CA GLU A 194 31.32 -6.51 2.65
C GLU A 194 31.11 -6.96 1.19
N ALA A 195 30.05 -6.49 0.54
CA ALA A 195 29.88 -6.64 -0.89
C ALA A 195 30.89 -5.77 -1.70
N GLY A 196 31.66 -4.90 -1.04
CA GLY A 196 32.63 -3.97 -1.63
C GLY A 196 31.97 -2.79 -2.33
N LEU A 197 30.87 -2.30 -1.76
CA LEU A 197 30.20 -1.05 -2.12
C LEU A 197 30.55 0.04 -1.11
N ASP A 198 30.39 1.29 -1.51
CA ASP A 198 30.53 2.46 -0.62
C ASP A 198 29.16 3.12 -0.41
N PRO A 199 28.40 2.72 0.63
CA PRO A 199 27.08 3.27 0.89
C PRO A 199 27.13 4.64 1.58
N GLU A 200 26.27 5.55 1.14
CA GLU A 200 26.01 6.83 1.79
C GLU A 200 24.85 6.69 2.78
N VAL A 201 24.97 7.32 3.95
CA VAL A 201 23.90 7.41 4.95
C VAL A 201 23.32 8.82 4.89
N VAL A 202 22.03 8.91 4.57
CA VAL A 202 21.32 10.18 4.39
C VAL A 202 20.42 10.44 5.59
N ASP A 203 20.87 11.32 6.46
CA ASP A 203 20.17 11.70 7.69
C ASP A 203 19.03 12.70 7.41
N PHE A 204 17.93 12.53 8.13
CA PHE A 204 16.86 13.53 8.17
C PHE A 204 16.14 13.54 9.52
N MET A 205 15.79 14.74 9.99
CA MET A 205 14.98 14.91 11.19
C MET A 205 13.48 14.84 10.84
N PRO A 206 12.66 14.24 11.73
CA PRO A 206 11.21 14.34 11.61
C PRO A 206 10.75 15.79 11.67
N GLU A 207 9.80 16.15 10.80
CA GLU A 207 9.11 17.45 10.81
C GLU A 207 8.05 17.51 11.93
N ARG A 208 7.63 16.36 12.46
CA ARG A 208 6.63 16.25 13.54
C ARG A 208 7.29 15.83 14.87
N PRO A 209 7.93 16.76 15.59
CA PRO A 209 8.70 16.43 16.80
C PRO A 209 7.84 15.88 17.96
N PHE A 210 6.54 16.21 17.99
CA PHE A 210 5.64 15.84 19.08
C PHE A 210 5.09 14.40 19.00
N ASP A 211 5.11 13.77 17.83
CA ASP A 211 4.41 12.48 17.62
C ASP A 211 5.16 11.28 18.24
N PHE A 212 6.44 11.44 18.57
CA PHE A 212 7.28 10.36 19.14
C PHE A 212 8.43 10.85 20.04
N ALA A 213 8.49 12.16 20.37
CA ALA A 213 9.55 12.78 21.20
C ALA A 213 10.98 12.40 20.77
N ARG A 214 11.18 12.19 19.47
CA ARG A 214 12.43 11.68 18.90
C ARG A 214 13.45 12.80 18.73
N THR A 215 14.65 12.60 19.28
CA THR A 215 15.77 13.57 19.22
C THR A 215 16.90 13.15 18.28
N VAL A 216 16.82 11.94 17.72
CA VAL A 216 17.81 11.39 16.78
C VAL A 216 17.24 11.29 15.37
N PRO A 217 18.04 11.51 14.31
CA PRO A 217 17.53 11.48 12.94
C PRO A 217 17.07 10.08 12.53
N PHE A 218 16.21 10.04 11.51
CA PHE A 218 16.03 8.86 10.67
C PHE A 218 17.12 8.84 9.60
N ARG A 219 17.40 7.65 9.04
CA ARG A 219 18.55 7.44 8.15
C ARG A 219 18.18 6.56 6.97
N ASN A 220 18.09 7.14 5.78
CA ASN A 220 18.12 6.30 4.59
C ASN A 220 19.56 5.83 4.35
N VAL A 221 19.72 4.68 3.70
CA VAL A 221 21.03 4.18 3.25
C VAL A 221 20.97 4.03 1.73
N GLU A 222 21.86 4.69 0.99
CA GLU A 222 21.94 4.59 -0.46
C GLU A 222 23.27 4.02 -0.95
N ALA A 223 23.22 3.15 -1.96
CA ALA A 223 24.37 2.74 -2.75
C ALA A 223 24.12 3.12 -4.22
N VAL A 224 25.03 3.92 -4.79
CA VAL A 224 24.90 4.46 -6.14
C VAL A 224 25.85 3.71 -7.08
N PHE A 225 25.28 3.20 -8.16
CA PHE A 225 26.01 2.55 -9.24
C PHE A 225 25.98 3.42 -10.48
N ALA A 226 27.13 4.04 -10.79
CA ALA A 226 27.25 4.96 -11.91
C ALA A 226 26.93 4.27 -13.25
N ALA A 227 26.27 5.02 -14.14
CA ALA A 227 26.05 4.57 -15.51
C ALA A 227 27.36 4.54 -16.31
N ALA A 228 27.43 3.69 -17.33
CA ALA A 228 28.51 3.77 -18.30
C ALA A 228 28.45 5.13 -19.07
N PRO A 229 29.59 5.68 -19.52
CA PRO A 229 29.60 6.85 -20.39
C PRO A 229 28.69 6.66 -21.61
N GLY A 230 27.85 7.66 -21.92
CA GLY A 230 26.89 7.59 -23.03
C GLY A 230 25.58 6.84 -22.72
N ALA A 231 25.42 6.29 -21.51
CA ALA A 231 24.17 5.69 -21.08
C ALA A 231 22.99 6.68 -21.12
N PRO A 232 21.77 6.22 -21.44
CA PRO A 232 20.57 7.04 -21.38
C PRO A 232 20.38 7.75 -20.03
N LYS A 233 19.94 9.02 -20.09
CA LYS A 233 19.67 9.85 -18.90
C LYS A 233 18.51 9.31 -18.07
N GLY A 234 18.61 9.43 -16.75
CA GLY A 234 17.57 9.03 -15.79
C GLY A 234 17.95 7.75 -15.04
N ALA A 235 17.99 7.83 -13.71
CA ALA A 235 18.37 6.74 -12.83
C ALA A 235 17.21 5.78 -12.55
N TRP A 236 17.52 4.50 -12.43
CA TRP A 236 16.67 3.56 -11.70
C TRP A 236 16.85 3.79 -10.21
N VAL A 237 15.74 3.81 -9.46
CA VAL A 237 15.78 3.61 -8.01
C VAL A 237 15.16 2.25 -7.73
N VAL A 238 15.83 1.45 -6.90
CA VAL A 238 15.25 0.25 -6.31
C VAL A 238 15.29 0.45 -4.81
N GLY A 239 14.14 0.34 -4.16
CA GLY A 239 14.06 0.63 -2.74
C GLY A 239 13.16 -0.32 -1.97
N ALA A 240 13.39 -0.37 -0.67
CA ALA A 240 12.63 -1.12 0.32
C ALA A 240 12.74 -0.38 1.64
N HIS A 241 11.67 -0.33 2.43
CA HIS A 241 11.80 0.16 3.80
C HIS A 241 12.37 -0.92 4.72
N TYR A 242 13.13 -0.49 5.73
CA TYR A 242 13.78 -1.41 6.67
C TYR A 242 13.18 -1.36 8.08
N ASP A 243 12.32 -0.38 8.38
CA ASP A 243 11.58 -0.32 9.64
C ASP A 243 10.42 -1.33 9.67
N THR A 244 9.72 -1.38 10.80
CA THR A 244 8.60 -2.31 11.03
C THR A 244 7.44 -1.59 11.68
N ALA A 245 6.23 -2.12 11.49
CA ALA A 245 5.09 -1.79 12.32
C ALA A 245 5.44 -1.97 13.82
N PRO A 246 4.94 -1.08 14.70
CA PRO A 246 5.17 -1.17 16.14
C PRO A 246 4.72 -2.52 16.72
N GLY A 247 5.54 -3.12 17.59
CA GLY A 247 5.24 -4.39 18.24
C GLY A 247 5.41 -5.64 17.36
N THR A 248 6.06 -5.54 16.20
CA THR A 248 6.22 -6.65 15.26
C THR A 248 7.69 -6.94 14.93
N PRO A 249 8.08 -8.20 14.67
CA PRO A 249 9.42 -8.53 14.19
C PRO A 249 9.65 -8.08 12.73
N GLY A 250 8.60 -8.10 11.91
CA GLY A 250 8.63 -7.63 10.53
C GLY A 250 9.53 -8.45 9.61
N ALA A 251 9.34 -9.77 9.57
CA ALA A 251 10.12 -10.68 8.74
C ALA A 251 9.73 -10.57 7.26
N ASP A 252 8.44 -10.65 6.96
CA ASP A 252 7.95 -10.35 5.63
C ASP A 252 7.86 -8.84 5.42
N ASP A 253 7.44 -8.10 6.45
CA ASP A 253 7.17 -6.66 6.42
C ASP A 253 8.15 -5.83 7.30
N ASN A 254 9.29 -5.38 6.78
CA ASN A 254 9.78 -5.61 5.42
C ASN A 254 11.25 -6.05 5.38
N ALA A 255 11.63 -6.94 6.30
CA ALA A 255 12.95 -7.58 6.24
C ALA A 255 13.12 -8.40 4.95
N SER A 256 12.05 -8.94 4.37
CA SER A 256 12.09 -9.69 3.12
C SER A 256 12.51 -8.81 1.94
N GLY A 257 11.88 -7.64 1.75
CA GLY A 257 12.26 -6.67 0.73
C GLY A 257 13.65 -6.09 0.96
N THR A 258 13.99 -5.79 2.22
CA THR A 258 15.33 -5.34 2.62
C THR A 258 16.41 -6.39 2.29
N ALA A 259 16.16 -7.67 2.56
CA ALA A 259 17.09 -8.76 2.25
C ALA A 259 17.28 -8.94 0.74
N VAL A 260 16.19 -8.90 -0.04
CA VAL A 260 16.24 -8.94 -1.50
C VAL A 260 17.04 -7.75 -2.04
N LEU A 261 16.86 -6.56 -1.47
CA LEU A 261 17.58 -5.36 -1.89
C LEU A 261 19.10 -5.43 -1.62
N LEU A 262 19.52 -5.99 -0.48
CA LEU A 262 20.93 -6.25 -0.17
C LEU A 262 21.57 -7.17 -1.22
N GLU A 263 20.89 -8.26 -1.57
CA GLU A 263 21.39 -9.20 -2.58
C GLU A 263 21.39 -8.57 -3.99
N ILE A 264 20.37 -7.78 -4.36
CA ILE A 264 20.38 -6.99 -5.60
C ILE A 264 21.61 -6.07 -5.65
N ALA A 265 21.91 -5.34 -4.58
CA ALA A 265 23.08 -4.47 -4.52
C ALA A 265 24.39 -5.25 -4.74
N ALA A 266 24.54 -6.41 -4.10
CA ALA A 266 25.70 -7.27 -4.27
C ALA A 266 25.82 -7.80 -5.71
N ARG A 267 24.70 -8.25 -6.32
CA ARG A 267 24.66 -8.72 -7.71
C ARG A 267 24.96 -7.61 -8.70
N LEU A 268 24.53 -6.39 -8.40
CA LEU A 268 24.74 -5.24 -9.26
C LEU A 268 26.20 -4.83 -9.33
N LYS A 269 27.07 -5.13 -8.36
CA LYS A 269 28.48 -4.70 -8.40
C LYS A 269 29.18 -5.06 -9.71
N ASP A 270 29.03 -6.30 -10.15
CA ASP A 270 29.69 -6.85 -11.33
C ASP A 270 28.78 -6.88 -12.57
N ALA A 271 27.53 -6.43 -12.44
CA ALA A 271 26.56 -6.48 -13.52
C ALA A 271 26.75 -5.33 -14.52
N PRO A 272 26.68 -5.60 -15.84
CA PRO A 272 26.49 -4.56 -16.84
C PRO A 272 25.21 -3.79 -16.54
N ARG A 273 25.25 -2.46 -16.66
CA ARG A 273 24.08 -1.60 -16.41
C ARG A 273 23.90 -0.57 -17.50
N GLY A 274 22.67 -0.43 -17.97
CA GLY A 274 22.33 0.48 -19.05
C GLY A 274 22.08 1.92 -18.59
N ARG A 275 21.93 2.13 -17.28
CA ARG A 275 21.62 3.42 -16.63
C ARG A 275 22.26 3.44 -15.25
N GLU A 276 22.27 4.61 -14.63
CA GLU A 276 22.57 4.72 -13.21
C GLU A 276 21.52 3.95 -12.41
N VAL A 277 21.97 3.21 -11.40
CA VAL A 277 21.08 2.50 -10.47
C VAL A 277 21.37 2.99 -9.07
N ARG A 278 20.34 3.35 -8.33
CA ARG A 278 20.40 3.72 -6.92
C ARG A 278 19.64 2.69 -6.12
N VAL A 279 20.34 1.97 -5.26
CA VAL A 279 19.74 1.06 -4.28
C VAL A 279 19.54 1.84 -2.99
N VAL A 280 18.31 1.87 -2.46
CA VAL A 280 17.96 2.75 -1.34
C VAL A 280 17.12 2.04 -0.30
N PHE A 281 17.64 1.97 0.92
CA PHE A 281 16.91 1.48 2.09
C PHE A 281 16.20 2.66 2.75
N PHE A 282 14.88 2.66 2.72
CA PHE A 282 14.06 3.74 3.28
C PHE A 282 13.82 3.53 4.77
N ALA A 283 13.91 4.61 5.55
CA ALA A 283 13.53 4.61 6.95
C ALA A 283 12.12 5.14 7.13
N ALA A 284 11.43 4.68 8.19
CA ALA A 284 10.20 5.29 8.70
C ALA A 284 9.05 5.27 7.69
N GLU A 285 8.85 4.16 6.99
CA GLU A 285 7.66 3.92 6.18
C GLU A 285 6.43 3.77 7.08
N GLU A 286 6.57 3.01 8.17
CA GLU A 286 5.45 2.45 8.93
C GLU A 286 4.75 3.48 9.83
N PRO A 287 3.50 3.23 10.26
CA PRO A 287 2.80 4.10 11.20
C PRO A 287 3.62 4.32 12.48
N PRO A 288 3.66 5.56 13.01
CA PRO A 288 2.90 6.75 12.65
C PRO A 288 3.52 7.64 11.54
N SER A 289 4.62 7.22 10.90
CA SER A 289 5.25 7.98 9.81
C SER A 289 4.53 7.79 8.48
N PHE A 290 3.88 6.65 8.28
CA PHE A 290 3.12 6.34 7.07
C PHE A 290 2.18 7.47 6.63
N GLY A 291 2.25 7.80 5.33
CA GLY A 291 1.44 8.84 4.69
C GLY A 291 1.80 10.28 5.08
N THR A 292 2.90 10.51 5.80
CA THR A 292 3.28 11.83 6.30
C THR A 292 4.58 12.35 5.68
N ARG A 293 5.04 13.53 6.15
CA ARG A 293 6.28 14.13 5.68
C ARG A 293 7.56 13.48 6.21
N ASP A 294 7.42 12.54 7.14
CA ASP A 294 8.53 11.87 7.82
C ASP A 294 8.92 10.56 7.17
N MET A 295 8.21 10.12 6.12
CA MET A 295 8.59 8.92 5.36
C MET A 295 9.93 9.12 4.66
N GLY A 296 10.86 8.18 4.85
CA GLY A 296 12.17 8.19 4.24
C GLY A 296 12.12 8.24 2.72
N SER A 297 11.16 7.58 2.09
CA SER A 297 10.95 7.64 0.64
C SER A 297 10.54 9.04 0.15
N LEU A 298 9.70 9.78 0.89
CA LEU A 298 9.36 11.15 0.54
C LEU A 298 10.57 12.08 0.67
N ARG A 299 11.32 11.94 1.78
CA ARG A 299 12.55 12.72 2.01
C ARG A 299 13.57 12.45 0.91
N TYR A 300 13.70 11.19 0.49
CA TYR A 300 14.57 10.79 -0.58
C TYR A 300 14.12 11.34 -1.94
N ALA A 301 12.85 11.19 -2.31
CA ALA A 301 12.32 11.70 -3.58
C ALA A 301 12.50 13.23 -3.70
N ARG A 302 12.29 13.98 -2.61
CA ARG A 302 12.59 15.43 -2.54
C ARG A 302 14.09 15.71 -2.70
N SER A 303 14.96 14.90 -2.07
CA SER A 303 16.41 15.06 -2.18
C SER A 303 16.91 14.87 -3.62
N LEU A 304 16.35 13.90 -4.37
CA LEU A 304 16.70 13.67 -5.77
C LEU A 304 16.38 14.89 -6.63
N ARG A 305 15.20 15.49 -6.41
CA ARG A 305 14.77 16.71 -7.11
C ARG A 305 15.67 17.91 -6.78
N ALA A 306 16.00 18.08 -5.50
CA ALA A 306 16.91 19.13 -5.06
C ALA A 306 18.31 18.98 -5.68
N ARG A 307 18.79 17.75 -5.84
CA ARG A 307 20.06 17.42 -6.52
C ARG A 307 19.98 17.44 -8.05
N GLY A 308 18.80 17.68 -8.64
CA GLY A 308 18.60 17.64 -10.10
C GLY A 308 18.75 16.25 -10.72
N VAL A 309 18.63 15.18 -9.92
CA VAL A 309 18.73 13.80 -10.42
C VAL A 309 17.45 13.42 -11.15
N ALA A 310 17.56 13.18 -12.46
CA ALA A 310 16.45 12.68 -13.26
C ALA A 310 16.14 11.22 -12.94
N LEU A 311 14.86 10.87 -12.86
CA LEU A 311 14.40 9.50 -12.60
C LEU A 311 13.87 8.83 -13.86
N HIS A 312 14.38 7.64 -14.16
CA HIS A 312 13.73 6.73 -15.10
C HIS A 312 12.51 6.10 -14.43
N GLY A 313 12.69 5.54 -13.22
CA GLY A 313 11.59 5.03 -12.42
C GLY A 313 12.05 4.36 -11.13
N LEU A 314 11.09 4.12 -10.23
CA LEU A 314 11.26 3.34 -9.01
C LEU A 314 10.70 1.92 -9.18
N VAL A 315 11.46 0.93 -8.71
CA VAL A 315 10.95 -0.40 -8.33
C VAL A 315 10.96 -0.47 -6.80
N ASN A 316 9.79 -0.40 -6.18
CA ASN A 316 9.63 -0.50 -4.74
C ASN A 316 9.41 -1.96 -4.33
N LEU A 317 10.16 -2.47 -3.38
CA LEU A 317 10.13 -3.85 -2.92
C LEU A 317 9.41 -3.91 -1.57
N GLU A 318 8.26 -4.57 -1.56
CA GLU A 318 7.31 -4.52 -0.46
C GLU A 318 6.78 -5.92 -0.17
N MET A 319 7.29 -6.60 0.87
CA MET A 319 6.89 -7.97 1.23
C MET A 319 7.06 -8.96 0.08
N LEU A 320 8.14 -9.74 0.06
CA LEU A 320 8.48 -10.63 -1.06
C LEU A 320 8.59 -12.10 -0.66
N GLY A 321 8.27 -12.43 0.58
CA GLY A 321 8.59 -13.72 1.19
C GLY A 321 7.42 -14.68 1.31
N TYR A 322 6.17 -14.22 1.29
CA TYR A 322 5.04 -15.06 1.68
C TYR A 322 4.26 -15.63 0.49
N TYR A 323 4.24 -16.97 0.39
CA TYR A 323 3.58 -17.69 -0.71
C TYR A 323 2.74 -18.85 -0.20
N ASN A 324 1.58 -19.07 -0.81
CA ASN A 324 0.68 -20.14 -0.43
C ASN A 324 0.10 -20.85 -1.68
N PRO A 325 0.50 -22.09 -1.99
CA PRO A 325 0.07 -22.81 -3.19
C PRO A 325 -1.36 -23.36 -3.11
N LYS A 326 -2.04 -23.24 -1.97
CA LYS A 326 -3.40 -23.76 -1.82
C LYS A 326 -4.41 -22.98 -2.69
N PRO A 327 -5.40 -23.66 -3.28
CA PRO A 327 -6.54 -23.00 -3.89
C PRO A 327 -7.22 -22.02 -2.93
N GLY A 328 -7.62 -20.86 -3.44
CA GLY A 328 -8.26 -19.81 -2.65
C GLY A 328 -7.37 -19.08 -1.63
N SER A 329 -6.05 -19.30 -1.63
CA SER A 329 -5.12 -18.65 -0.68
C SER A 329 -4.87 -17.16 -0.95
N GLN A 330 -5.38 -16.63 -2.06
CA GLN A 330 -5.29 -15.22 -2.43
C GLN A 330 -6.64 -14.54 -2.27
N LEU A 331 -6.74 -13.59 -1.34
CA LEU A 331 -7.94 -12.78 -1.18
C LEU A 331 -7.91 -11.60 -2.15
N PHE A 332 -8.84 -11.59 -3.09
CA PHE A 332 -9.13 -10.40 -3.89
C PHE A 332 -10.54 -9.88 -3.63
N PRO A 333 -10.76 -8.56 -3.86
CA PRO A 333 -12.10 -8.07 -4.16
C PRO A 333 -12.79 -8.95 -5.20
N PRO A 334 -14.06 -9.35 -5.00
CA PRO A 334 -14.67 -10.34 -5.88
C PRO A 334 -14.68 -9.91 -7.34
N PHE A 335 -14.81 -8.62 -7.64
CA PHE A 335 -14.65 -8.08 -9.00
C PHE A 335 -13.26 -8.27 -9.65
N LEU A 336 -12.19 -8.48 -8.86
CA LEU A 336 -10.85 -8.79 -9.36
C LEU A 336 -10.61 -10.30 -9.51
N ARG A 337 -11.32 -11.14 -8.76
CA ARG A 337 -11.11 -12.61 -8.73
C ARG A 337 -11.12 -13.29 -10.11
N PRO A 338 -11.97 -12.92 -11.09
CA PRO A 338 -11.94 -13.54 -12.42
C PRO A 338 -10.67 -13.26 -13.23
N PHE A 339 -9.87 -12.26 -12.84
CA PHE A 339 -8.72 -11.78 -13.61
C PHE A 339 -7.37 -12.20 -13.03
N TYR A 340 -7.34 -12.75 -11.81
CA TYR A 340 -6.10 -13.08 -11.11
C TYR A 340 -6.14 -14.50 -10.54
N PRO A 341 -4.96 -15.13 -10.36
CA PRO A 341 -4.87 -16.45 -9.73
C PRO A 341 -5.48 -16.45 -8.32
N ASP A 342 -6.20 -17.52 -7.99
CA ASP A 342 -6.74 -17.75 -6.64
C ASP A 342 -5.67 -18.31 -5.67
N ARG A 343 -4.51 -18.70 -6.20
CA ARG A 343 -3.33 -19.18 -5.46
C ARG A 343 -2.28 -18.09 -5.34
N GLY A 344 -1.76 -17.88 -4.12
CA GLY A 344 -0.67 -16.96 -3.83
C GLY A 344 0.72 -17.47 -4.22
N GLU A 345 0.93 -17.88 -5.48
CA GLU A 345 2.21 -18.36 -6.04
C GLU A 345 2.90 -17.35 -6.97
N PHE A 346 2.48 -16.10 -6.94
CA PHE A 346 2.94 -15.03 -7.83
C PHE A 346 3.40 -13.81 -7.02
N LEU A 347 4.16 -12.92 -7.66
CA LEU A 347 4.36 -11.55 -7.21
C LEU A 347 3.44 -10.60 -7.98
N GLY A 348 2.89 -9.62 -7.28
CA GLY A 348 2.10 -8.53 -7.83
C GLY A 348 2.95 -7.30 -8.12
N ALA A 349 2.86 -6.80 -9.35
CA ALA A 349 3.38 -5.51 -9.77
C ALA A 349 2.23 -4.47 -9.79
N VAL A 350 2.24 -3.59 -8.79
CA VAL A 350 1.22 -2.55 -8.59
C VAL A 350 1.69 -1.24 -9.20
N SER A 351 0.87 -0.65 -10.06
CA SER A 351 1.21 0.55 -10.83
C SER A 351 0.02 1.52 -10.91
N ASN A 352 0.32 2.79 -11.20
CA ASN A 352 -0.66 3.76 -11.67
C ASN A 352 -0.60 3.90 -13.21
N LEU A 353 -1.56 4.64 -13.79
CA LEU A 353 -1.63 4.86 -15.24
C LEU A 353 -0.38 5.57 -15.80
N ARG A 354 0.19 6.52 -15.05
CA ARG A 354 1.41 7.25 -15.45
C ARG A 354 2.64 6.35 -15.54
N SER A 355 2.66 5.27 -14.75
CA SER A 355 3.76 4.31 -14.68
C SER A 355 3.54 3.10 -15.58
N LEU A 356 2.49 3.07 -16.42
CA LEU A 356 2.18 1.94 -17.31
C LEU A 356 3.35 1.57 -18.24
N GLY A 357 4.08 2.55 -18.77
CA GLY A 357 5.27 2.30 -19.56
C GLY A 357 6.37 1.59 -18.77
N LEU A 358 6.58 2.01 -17.51
CA LEU A 358 7.55 1.39 -16.60
C LEU A 358 7.13 -0.03 -16.24
N LEU A 359 5.85 -0.26 -15.97
CA LEU A 359 5.29 -1.57 -15.70
C LEU A 359 5.48 -2.53 -16.88
N ARG A 360 5.19 -2.09 -18.11
CA ARG A 360 5.41 -2.90 -19.32
C ARG A 360 6.88 -3.27 -19.49
N GLU A 361 7.77 -2.33 -19.21
CA GLU A 361 9.20 -2.56 -19.22
C GLU A 361 9.59 -3.65 -18.21
N LEU A 362 9.12 -3.53 -16.96
CA LEU A 362 9.38 -4.49 -15.90
C LEU A 362 8.84 -5.89 -16.27
N LYS A 363 7.57 -5.99 -16.70
CA LYS A 363 6.96 -7.28 -17.09
C LYS A 363 7.65 -7.96 -18.27
N ALA A 364 8.17 -7.18 -19.22
CA ALA A 364 8.85 -7.74 -20.39
C ALA A 364 10.22 -8.34 -20.02
N ALA A 365 10.94 -7.74 -19.06
CA ALA A 365 12.27 -8.20 -18.65
C ALA A 365 12.23 -9.30 -17.57
N TRP A 366 11.15 -9.35 -16.78
CA TRP A 366 11.02 -10.27 -15.65
C TRP A 366 11.26 -11.77 -15.98
N PRO A 367 10.66 -12.36 -17.04
CA PRO A 367 10.76 -13.80 -17.29
C PRO A 367 12.19 -14.27 -17.64
N ALA A 368 13.08 -13.37 -18.04
CA ALA A 368 14.47 -13.71 -18.34
C ALA A 368 15.30 -13.95 -17.06
N GLY A 369 14.88 -13.40 -15.92
CA GLY A 369 15.57 -13.54 -14.63
C GLY A 369 14.84 -14.40 -13.62
N SER A 370 13.50 -14.46 -13.67
CA SER A 370 12.71 -15.12 -12.64
C SER A 370 11.64 -16.05 -13.21
N PRO A 371 11.54 -17.30 -12.70
CA PRO A 371 10.42 -18.19 -13.01
C PRO A 371 9.15 -17.86 -12.20
N VAL A 372 9.22 -16.98 -11.20
CA VAL A 372 8.05 -16.63 -10.39
C VAL A 372 7.06 -15.85 -11.26
N PRO A 373 5.78 -16.27 -11.36
CA PRO A 373 4.78 -15.52 -12.10
C PRO A 373 4.64 -14.08 -11.60
N LEU A 374 4.51 -13.14 -12.53
CA LEU A 374 4.36 -11.72 -12.23
C LEU A 374 3.00 -11.21 -12.73
N GLU A 375 2.07 -11.11 -11.79
CA GLU A 375 0.78 -10.50 -12.02
C GLU A 375 0.87 -8.99 -11.88
N SER A 376 0.01 -8.25 -12.57
CA SER A 376 0.08 -6.79 -12.53
C SER A 376 -1.28 -6.16 -12.44
N VAL A 377 -1.37 -5.12 -11.63
CA VAL A 377 -2.58 -4.33 -11.47
C VAL A 377 -2.26 -2.86 -11.72
N VAL A 378 -3.09 -2.22 -12.55
CA VAL A 378 -3.02 -0.80 -12.82
C VAL A 378 -4.29 -0.16 -12.30
N LEU A 379 -4.17 0.65 -11.26
CA LEU A 379 -5.32 1.31 -10.65
C LEU A 379 -5.14 2.83 -10.68
N PRO A 380 -6.24 3.59 -10.78
CA PRO A 380 -6.20 5.02 -10.54
C PRO A 380 -5.61 5.30 -9.14
N PHE A 381 -4.81 6.35 -9.02
CA PHE A 381 -4.18 6.81 -7.77
C PHE A 381 -5.17 7.01 -6.59
N VAL A 382 -6.48 7.05 -6.87
CA VAL A 382 -7.56 7.36 -5.93
C VAL A 382 -7.96 6.16 -5.05
N PHE A 383 -7.43 4.95 -5.30
CA PHE A 383 -7.69 3.78 -4.46
C PHE A 383 -6.57 3.59 -3.43
N SER A 384 -6.87 3.87 -2.16
CA SER A 384 -5.90 3.96 -1.07
C SER A 384 -5.16 2.65 -0.78
N THR A 385 -5.74 1.49 -1.05
CA THR A 385 -5.22 0.20 -0.59
C THR A 385 -4.06 -0.36 -1.42
N VAL A 386 -3.90 0.13 -2.65
CA VAL A 386 -2.80 -0.26 -3.55
C VAL A 386 -1.66 0.76 -3.58
N ALA A 387 -1.84 1.86 -2.86
CA ALA A 387 -0.86 2.91 -2.66
C ALA A 387 -0.25 2.86 -1.25
N LEU A 388 -0.32 1.70 -0.59
CA LEU A 388 0.20 1.51 0.78
C LEU A 388 1.65 1.02 0.78
N SER A 389 2.57 1.81 0.23
CA SER A 389 4.01 1.71 0.47
C SER A 389 4.73 2.92 -0.16
N ASP A 390 6.06 2.94 -0.12
CA ASP A 390 6.95 4.03 -0.52
C ASP A 390 6.73 4.58 -1.94
N GLN A 391 6.24 3.78 -2.88
CA GLN A 391 5.91 4.23 -4.25
C GLN A 391 4.90 5.39 -4.27
N LEU A 392 4.05 5.49 -3.25
CA LEU A 392 3.07 6.56 -3.09
C LEU A 392 3.75 7.93 -3.15
N ASN A 393 4.88 8.08 -2.47
CA ASN A 393 5.60 9.34 -2.38
C ASN A 393 6.18 9.76 -3.73
N PHE A 394 6.67 8.80 -4.51
CA PHE A 394 7.15 9.04 -5.87
C PHE A 394 6.00 9.41 -6.81
N TRP A 395 4.87 8.71 -6.74
CA TRP A 395 3.68 9.10 -7.51
C TRP A 395 3.20 10.51 -7.16
N GLY A 396 3.19 10.86 -5.86
CA GLY A 396 2.81 12.20 -5.38
C GLY A 396 3.75 13.31 -5.85
N GLN A 397 5.02 13.00 -6.10
CA GLN A 397 5.97 13.91 -6.75
C GLN A 397 5.81 13.94 -8.29
N GLY A 398 5.04 13.02 -8.87
CA GLY A 398 4.87 12.87 -10.32
C GLY A 398 5.94 11.99 -10.97
N ASP A 399 6.69 11.21 -10.20
CA ASP A 399 7.66 10.25 -10.69
C ASP A 399 6.97 8.91 -11.06
N ARG A 400 7.60 8.15 -11.97
CA ARG A 400 7.13 6.81 -12.35
C ARG A 400 7.60 5.80 -11.31
N ALA A 401 6.70 4.97 -10.81
CA ALA A 401 7.01 3.95 -9.81
C ALA A 401 6.11 2.73 -9.95
N VAL A 402 6.67 1.55 -9.66
CA VAL A 402 5.95 0.28 -9.55
C VAL A 402 6.35 -0.36 -8.22
N MET A 403 5.36 -0.87 -7.47
CA MET A 403 5.60 -1.70 -6.29
C MET A 403 5.54 -3.16 -6.68
N LEU A 404 6.52 -3.94 -6.23
CA LEU A 404 6.58 -5.38 -6.33
C LEU A 404 6.31 -5.97 -4.95
N SER A 405 5.29 -6.82 -4.85
CA SER A 405 4.83 -7.35 -3.58
C SER A 405 4.22 -8.74 -3.71
N ASP A 406 4.30 -9.54 -2.66
CA ASP A 406 3.54 -10.77 -2.49
C ASP A 406 2.06 -10.54 -2.16
N THR A 407 1.59 -9.30 -2.33
CA THR A 407 0.23 -8.82 -2.08
C THR A 407 -0.12 -8.64 -0.59
N SER A 408 0.85 -8.72 0.30
CA SER A 408 0.74 -8.23 1.68
C SER A 408 -0.50 -8.78 2.40
N PHE A 409 -1.34 -7.91 2.96
CA PHE A 409 -2.57 -8.26 3.67
C PHE A 409 -3.67 -8.96 2.82
N PHE A 410 -3.51 -9.07 1.50
CA PHE A 410 -4.37 -9.92 0.66
C PHE A 410 -3.99 -11.41 0.74
N ARG A 411 -2.82 -11.74 1.26
CA ARG A 411 -2.29 -13.10 1.32
C ARG A 411 -1.74 -13.48 2.69
N ASN A 412 -0.98 -12.59 3.31
CA ASN A 412 -0.28 -12.84 4.56
C ASN A 412 -1.14 -12.51 5.79
N SER A 413 -1.55 -13.54 6.54
CA SER A 413 -2.31 -13.39 7.79
C SER A 413 -1.50 -12.81 8.95
N ARG A 414 -0.18 -12.80 8.80
CA ARG A 414 0.80 -12.30 9.78
C ARG A 414 1.15 -10.84 9.57
N TYR A 415 0.63 -10.19 8.53
CA TYR A 415 0.83 -8.75 8.30
C TYR A 415 0.49 -7.94 9.56
N HIS A 416 1.48 -7.18 10.06
CA HIS A 416 1.45 -6.44 11.33
C HIS A 416 1.14 -7.31 12.57
N GLN A 417 1.66 -8.55 12.62
CA GLN A 417 1.49 -9.46 13.76
C GLN A 417 2.82 -9.89 14.36
N GLY A 418 2.81 -10.30 15.63
CA GLY A 418 3.99 -10.78 16.35
C GLY A 418 4.58 -12.10 15.80
N ASP A 419 3.81 -12.82 14.99
CA ASP A 419 4.22 -14.06 14.32
C ASP A 419 4.66 -13.86 12.86
N ASP A 420 4.88 -12.61 12.41
CA ASP A 420 5.63 -12.32 11.19
C ASP A 420 7.12 -12.57 11.41
N VAL A 421 7.52 -13.85 11.31
CA VAL A 421 8.85 -14.35 11.69
C VAL A 421 9.57 -15.02 10.50
N PRO A 422 10.92 -15.12 10.53
CA PRO A 422 11.71 -15.63 9.41
C PRO A 422 11.32 -17.03 8.91
N ASP A 423 10.68 -17.85 9.74
CA ASP A 423 10.30 -19.22 9.40
C ASP A 423 8.99 -19.29 8.59
N THR A 424 8.45 -18.16 8.16
CA THR A 424 7.19 -18.08 7.40
C THR A 424 7.38 -17.71 5.93
N LEU A 425 8.64 -17.62 5.46
CA LEU A 425 9.00 -17.13 4.13
C LEU A 425 9.56 -18.22 3.21
N ASP A 426 9.32 -18.07 1.91
CA ASP A 426 9.89 -18.88 0.83
C ASP A 426 11.13 -18.18 0.24
N TYR A 427 12.29 -18.53 0.80
CA TYR A 427 13.57 -17.94 0.40
C TYR A 427 14.01 -18.28 -1.02
N GLU A 428 13.48 -19.34 -1.62
CA GLU A 428 13.82 -19.71 -3.01
C GLU A 428 13.11 -18.79 -3.98
N LYS A 429 11.84 -18.47 -3.71
CA LYS A 429 11.12 -17.46 -4.50
C LYS A 429 11.66 -16.05 -4.26
N MET A 430 12.12 -15.73 -3.05
CA MET A 430 12.86 -14.48 -2.81
C MET A 430 14.17 -14.42 -3.64
N ALA A 431 14.93 -15.52 -3.73
CA ALA A 431 16.13 -15.58 -4.56
C ALA A 431 15.79 -15.41 -6.05
N ALA A 432 14.69 -16.01 -6.51
CA ALA A 432 14.18 -15.79 -7.85
C ALA A 432 13.71 -14.33 -8.08
N ALA A 433 13.22 -13.63 -7.06
CA ALA A 433 12.84 -12.23 -7.16
C ALA A 433 14.07 -11.31 -7.33
N VAL A 434 15.19 -11.62 -6.66
CA VAL A 434 16.48 -10.92 -6.87
C VAL A 434 16.86 -10.95 -8.35
N GLU A 435 16.89 -12.12 -8.97
CA GLU A 435 17.28 -12.27 -10.38
C GLU A 435 16.25 -11.62 -11.33
N GLY A 436 14.95 -11.67 -10.99
CA GLY A 436 13.90 -10.96 -11.72
C GLY A 436 14.13 -9.45 -11.77
N VAL A 437 14.44 -8.83 -10.62
CA VAL A 437 14.73 -7.39 -10.56
C VAL A 437 16.08 -7.06 -11.24
N VAL A 438 17.12 -7.87 -11.07
CA VAL A 438 18.41 -7.68 -11.75
C VAL A 438 18.24 -7.72 -13.27
N SER A 439 17.41 -8.61 -13.80
CA SER A 439 17.05 -8.66 -15.22
C SER A 439 16.40 -7.36 -15.71
N VAL A 440 15.51 -6.77 -14.91
CA VAL A 440 14.84 -5.48 -15.22
C VAL A 440 15.84 -4.32 -15.29
N LEU A 441 16.87 -4.33 -14.45
CA LEU A 441 17.89 -3.27 -14.38
C LEU A 441 19.00 -3.43 -15.44
N SER A 442 19.11 -4.61 -16.04
CA SER A 442 20.12 -4.94 -17.03
C SER A 442 19.86 -4.20 -18.36
N PRO A 443 20.91 -3.85 -19.13
CA PRO A 443 20.73 -3.30 -20.47
C PRO A 443 19.92 -4.27 -21.33
N ARG A 444 18.92 -3.75 -22.04
CA ARG A 444 18.23 -4.52 -23.07
C ARG A 444 19.16 -4.67 -24.28
N LYS A 445 19.26 -5.89 -24.80
CA LYS A 445 19.96 -6.18 -26.06
C LYS A 445 19.20 -5.63 -27.26
#